data_AF-A0A965U6J7-F1
#
_entry.id   AF-A0A965U6J7-F1
#
_cell.length_a   1.000
_cell.length_b   1.000
_cell.length_c   1.000
_cell.angle_alpha   90.00
_cell.angle_beta   90.00
_cell.angle_gamma   90.00
#
_symmetry.space_group_name_H-M   'P 1'
#
loop_
_entity.id
_entity.type
_entity.pdbx_description
1 polymer ?
#
loop_
_entity_poly.entity_id
_entity_poly.type
_entity_poly.pdbx_seq_one_letter_code
_entity_poly.pdbx_strand_id
1 'polypeptide(L)' 'MILSGQEIKKHIGREIIIEPYDESRVNPNSYNLSLARELLVYENDVLDMKTPNATKKLIIPEEGLLLKPCL' A
#
# COMPACT_ATOMS: atom_id res chain seq x y z
N MET A 1 10.53 -14.40 13.08
CA MET A 1 9.42 -15.36 12.90
C MET A 1 8.34 -14.65 12.10
N ILE A 2 7.77 -15.29 11.07
CA ILE A 2 6.68 -14.73 10.24
C ILE A 2 5.39 -15.41 10.68
N LEU A 3 4.30 -14.66 10.82
CA LEU A 3 2.99 -15.25 11.13
C LEU A 3 2.48 -16.05 9.95
N SER A 4 1.97 -17.25 10.20
CA SER A 4 1.22 -17.99 9.20
C SER A 4 -0.13 -17.29 8.95
N GLY A 5 -0.80 -17.62 7.84
CA GLY A 5 -2.15 -17.15 7.57
C GLY A 5 -3.14 -17.51 8.68
N GLN A 6 -2.94 -18.65 9.36
CA GLN A 6 -3.76 -19.05 10.50
C GLN A 6 -3.53 -18.17 11.72
N GLU A 7 -2.27 -17.82 12.01
CA GLU A 7 -1.97 -16.86 13.07
C GLU A 7 -2.51 -15.47 12.72
N ILE A 8 -2.38 -15.02 11.46
CA ILE A 8 -3.02 -13.75 11.03
C ILE A 8 -4.50 -13.77 11.37
N LYS A 9 -5.26 -14.80 10.94
CA LYS A 9 -6.71 -14.92 11.23
C LYS A 9 -7.03 -14.87 12.73
N LYS A 10 -6.22 -15.52 13.56
CA LYS A 10 -6.41 -15.57 15.03
C LYS A 10 -6.26 -14.20 15.71
N HIS A 11 -5.41 -13.34 15.15
CA HIS A 11 -5.05 -12.04 15.73
C HIS A 11 -5.81 -10.85 15.09
N ILE A 12 -6.53 -11.06 13.98
CA ILE A 12 -7.40 -10.05 13.34
C ILE A 12 -8.48 -9.53 14.30
N GLY A 13 -8.70 -8.22 14.30
CA GLY A 13 -9.69 -7.53 15.14
C GLY A 13 -9.25 -7.32 16.60
N ARG A 14 -8.01 -7.70 16.95
CA ARG A 14 -7.41 -7.44 18.26
C ARG A 14 -6.07 -6.75 18.10
N GLU A 15 -5.04 -7.53 17.80
CA GLU A 15 -3.67 -7.05 17.63
C GLU A 15 -3.40 -6.64 16.19
N ILE A 16 -4.09 -7.26 15.23
CA ILE A 16 -4.00 -6.92 13.80
C ILE A 16 -5.32 -6.29 13.39
N ILE A 17 -5.28 -5.05 12.93
CA ILE A 17 -6.45 -4.33 12.41
C ILE A 17 -6.27 -4.10 10.91
N ILE A 18 -7.17 -4.65 10.11
CA ILE A 18 -7.23 -4.45 8.65
C ILE A 18 -8.67 -4.10 8.32
N GLU A 19 -8.89 -2.95 7.71
CA GLU A 19 -10.23 -2.47 7.37
C GLU A 19 -10.26 -1.91 5.94
N PRO A 20 -11.07 -2.49 5.03
CA PRO A 20 -11.87 -3.70 5.20
C PRO A 20 -11.03 -4.99 5.21
N TYR A 21 -11.40 -5.97 6.05
CA TYR A 21 -10.84 -7.31 6.06
C TYR A 21 -11.64 -8.27 5.16
N ASP A 22 -10.93 -9.11 4.41
CA ASP A 22 -11.46 -10.11 3.49
C ASP A 22 -10.61 -11.38 3.62
N GLU A 23 -11.19 -12.41 4.24
CA GLU A 23 -10.49 -13.66 4.53
C GLU A 23 -9.94 -14.35 3.26
N SER A 24 -10.55 -14.12 2.09
CA SER A 24 -10.09 -14.69 0.82
C SER A 24 -8.70 -14.19 0.39
N ARG A 25 -8.22 -13.09 0.99
CA ARG A 25 -6.93 -12.47 0.71
C ARG A 25 -5.81 -12.96 1.63
N VAL A 26 -6.12 -13.84 2.58
CA VAL A 26 -5.13 -14.47 3.46
C VAL A 26 -4.37 -15.55 2.68
N ASN A 27 -3.06 -15.40 2.60
CA ASN A 27 -2.12 -16.38 2.04
C ASN A 27 -1.50 -17.22 3.16
N PRO A 28 -0.67 -18.24 2.86
CA PRO A 28 -0.05 -19.10 3.88
C PRO A 28 0.75 -18.36 4.96
N ASN A 29 1.26 -17.17 4.68
CA ASN A 29 2.04 -16.34 5.60
C ASN A 29 2.00 -14.84 5.25
N SER A 30 0.95 -14.38 4.58
CA SER A 30 0.76 -12.97 4.20
C SER A 30 -0.71 -12.64 3.97
N TYR A 31 -1.01 -11.37 3.69
CA TYR A 31 -2.35 -10.90 3.33
C TYR A 31 -2.25 -9.94 2.14
N ASN A 32 -3.04 -10.14 1.09
CA ASN A 32 -3.02 -9.29 -0.10
C ASN A 32 -3.76 -7.97 0.15
N LEU A 33 -3.08 -6.85 -0.08
CA LEU A 33 -3.67 -5.50 -0.01
C LEU A 33 -4.19 -5.05 -1.38
N SER A 34 -5.09 -4.06 -1.36
CA SER A 34 -5.57 -3.38 -2.57
C SER A 34 -4.87 -2.06 -2.78
N LEU A 35 -4.68 -1.68 -4.04
CA LEU A 35 -4.16 -0.38 -4.43
C LEU A 35 -5.20 0.71 -4.09
N ALA A 36 -4.79 1.72 -3.32
CA ALA A 36 -5.60 2.92 -3.11
C ALA A 36 -5.64 3.76 -4.38
N ARG A 37 -6.75 4.46 -4.62
CA ARG A 37 -6.89 5.35 -5.78
C ARG A 37 -6.00 6.60 -5.70
N GLU A 38 -5.48 6.92 -4.52
CA GLU A 38 -4.70 8.12 -4.27
C GLU A 38 -3.22 7.78 -4.24
N LEU A 39 -2.44 8.50 -5.03
CA LEU A 39 -0.99 8.39 -5.13
C LEU A 39 -0.35 9.74 -4.79
N LEU A 40 0.92 9.69 -4.42
CA LEU A 40 1.77 10.87 -4.27
C LEU A 40 2.92 10.79 -5.26
N VAL A 41 3.28 11.93 -5.85
CA VAL A 41 4.41 12.06 -6.78
C VAL A 41 5.32 13.18 -6.29
N TYR A 42 6.63 12.92 -6.20
CA TYR A 42 7.60 13.95 -5.86
C TYR A 42 7.63 15.06 -6.92
N GLU A 43 7.76 16.30 -6.47
CA GLU A 43 7.77 17.46 -7.36
C GLU A 43 9.18 17.85 -7.84
N ASN A 44 10.21 17.35 -7.15
CA ASN A 44 11.62 17.65 -7.43
C ASN A 44 12.36 16.41 -7.93
N ASP A 45 13.34 16.61 -8.82
CA ASP A 45 14.21 15.54 -9.32
C ASP A 45 15.26 15.11 -8.29
N VAL A 46 15.77 16.07 -7.50
CA VAL A 46 16.75 15.82 -6.44
C VAL A 46 16.02 15.75 -5.11
N LEU A 47 16.23 14.64 -4.39
CA LEU A 47 15.65 14.40 -3.07
C LEU A 47 16.73 14.57 -1.99
N ASP A 48 16.49 15.45 -1.03
CA ASP A 48 17.33 15.60 0.16
C ASP A 48 16.61 14.99 1.36
N MET A 49 17.21 13.94 1.95
CA MET A 49 16.65 13.27 3.13
C MET A 49 16.71 14.14 4.40
N LYS A 50 17.44 15.26 4.39
CA LYS A 50 17.48 16.23 5.50
C LYS A 50 16.29 17.18 5.52
N THR A 51 15.52 17.24 4.43
CA THR A 51 14.38 18.16 4.29
C THR A 51 13.13 17.42 3.84
N PRO A 52 11.92 17.93 4.17
CA PRO A 52 10.69 17.38 3.61
C PRO A 52 10.69 17.50 2.07
N ASN A 53 10.55 16.38 1.36
CA ASN A 53 10.45 16.37 -0.09
C ASN A 53 9.00 16.66 -0.51
N ALA A 54 8.80 17.74 -1.27
CA ALA A 54 7.48 18.16 -1.74
C ALA A 54 6.84 17.08 -2.64
N THR A 55 5.54 16.85 -2.45
CA THR A 55 4.75 15.89 -3.22
C THR A 55 3.43 16.50 -3.65
N LYS A 56 2.94 16.08 -4.81
CA LYS A 56 1.58 16.36 -5.28
C LYS A 56 0.74 15.10 -5.30
N LYS A 57 -0.55 15.27 -5.02
CA LYS A 57 -1.54 14.19 -5.07
C LYS A 57 -1.93 13.88 -6.51
N LEU A 58 -1.97 12.60 -6.84
CA LEU A 58 -2.46 12.06 -8.11
C LEU A 58 -3.59 11.08 -7.81
N ILE A 59 -4.70 11.16 -8.54
CA ILE A 59 -5.81 10.20 -8.43
C ILE A 59 -5.75 9.27 -9.63
N ILE A 60 -5.78 7.96 -9.40
CA ILE A 60 -5.93 6.94 -10.43
C ILE A 60 -7.35 7.05 -10.99
N PRO A 61 -7.51 7.34 -12.30
CA PRO A 61 -8.84 7.48 -12.90
C PRO A 61 -9.47 6.10 -13.15
N GLU A 62 -10.76 6.06 -13.47
CA GLU A 62 -11.51 4.80 -13.62
C GLU A 62 -10.99 3.94 -14.79
N GLU A 63 -10.49 4.57 -15.85
CA GLU A 63 -9.83 3.92 -16.99
C GLU A 63 -8.43 3.35 -16.67
N GLY A 64 -7.91 3.62 -15.47
CA GLY A 64 -6.59 3.21 -15.02
C GLY A 64 -5.48 4.23 -15.29
N LEU A 65 -4.34 4.04 -14.65
CA LEU A 65 -3.17 4.92 -14.75
C LEU A 65 -1.99 4.19 -15.40
N LEU A 66 -1.50 4.71 -16.52
CA LEU A 66 -0.26 4.23 -17.14
C LEU A 66 0.96 4.84 -16.43
N LEU A 67 1.71 4.01 -15.71
CA LEU A 67 3.03 4.40 -15.20
C LEU A 67 4.05 4.29 -16.32
N LYS A 68 4.69 5.42 -16.65
CA LYS A 68 5.78 5.48 -17.63
C LYS A 68 7.12 5.36 -16.91
N PRO A 69 8.12 4.68 -17.50
CA PRO A 69 9.49 4.77 -17.00
C PRO A 69 9.97 6.23 -17.08
N CYS A 70 10.87 6.61 -16.17
CA CYS A 70 11.60 7.86 -16.31
C CYS A 70 12.44 7.84 -17.61
N LEU A 71 12.52 8.98 -18.29
CA LEU A 71 13.43 9.18 -19.42
C LEU A 71 14.87 9.36 -18.94
#